data_AF-A0A392TSE1-F1
#
_entry.id   AF-A0A392TSE1-F1
#
_cell.length_a   1.000
_cell.length_b   1.000
_cell.length_c   1.000
_cell.angle_alpha   90.00
_cell.angle_beta   90.00
_cell.angle_gamma   90.00
#
_symmetry.space_group_name_H-M   'P 1'
#
loop_
_entity.id
_entity.type
_entity.pdbx_description
1 polymer ?
#
loop_
_entity_poly.entity_id
_entity_poly.type
_entity_poly.pdbx_seq_one_letter_code
_entity_poly.pdbx_strand_id
1 'polypeptide(L)' 'MSVVIPRNTSVPVKKTEGYVTAFDYQSSVPINVYEGERARASENNLLGSFKLSCLSAAPRGHP' A
#
# COMPACT_ATOMS: atom_id res chain seq x y z
N MET A 1 -0.37 -8.51 -1.16
CA MET A 1 -1.42 -7.79 -0.42
C MET A 1 -0.93 -7.64 1.00
N SER A 2 -0.81 -6.42 1.52
CA SER A 2 -0.47 -6.19 2.94
C SER A 2 -1.73 -5.79 3.69
N VAL A 3 -1.94 -6.33 4.90
CA VAL A 3 -3.07 -5.99 5.76
C VAL A 3 -2.58 -5.04 6.84
N VAL A 4 -2.81 -3.73 6.63
CA VAL A 4 -2.32 -2.68 7.54
C VAL A 4 -3.12 -2.64 8.84
N ILE A 5 -4.45 -2.83 8.75
CA ILE A 5 -5.36 -2.84 9.89
C ILE A 5 -6.18 -4.14 9.81
N PRO A 6 -5.94 -5.11 10.71
CA PRO A 6 -6.72 -6.34 10.77
C PRO A 6 -8.18 -6.08 11.13
N ARG A 7 -9.07 -7.01 10.73
CA ARG A 7 -10.48 -6.98 11.13
C ARG A 7 -10.61 -7.03 12.66
N ASN A 8 -11.67 -6.41 13.19
CA ASN A 8 -11.98 -6.33 14.61
C ASN A 8 -10.95 -5.56 15.45
N THR A 9 -10.13 -4.70 14.82
CA THR A 9 -9.28 -3.75 15.55
C THR A 9 -10.13 -2.65 16.17
N SER A 10 -9.94 -2.35 17.46
CA SER A 10 -10.65 -1.28 18.16
C SER A 10 -10.27 0.09 17.60
N VAL A 11 -11.26 0.96 17.38
CA VAL A 11 -11.07 2.34 16.93
C VAL A 11 -11.12 3.31 18.12
N PRO A 12 -10.30 4.39 18.12
CA PRO A 12 -9.42 4.86 17.04
C PRO A 12 -8.08 4.12 16.97
N VAL A 13 -7.59 3.84 15.75
CA VAL A 13 -6.29 3.19 15.52
C VAL A 13 -5.50 3.90 14.42
N LYS A 14 -4.18 3.96 14.60
CA LYS A 14 -3.23 4.38 13.56
C LYS A 14 -2.15 3.31 13.41
N LYS A 15 -1.88 2.91 12.17
CA LYS A 15 -0.83 1.95 11.81
C LYS A 15 0.05 2.54 10.73
N THR A 16 1.32 2.14 10.75
CA THR A 16 2.32 2.61 9.81
C THR A 16 3.17 1.42 9.41
N GLU A 17 3.31 1.21 8.11
CA GLU A 17 4.15 0.17 7.53
C GLU A 17 5.14 0.81 6.58
N GLY A 18 6.36 0.29 6.54
CA GLY A 18 7.37 0.67 5.56
C GLY A 18 7.15 -0.10 4.26
N TYR A 19 7.13 0.61 3.14
CA TYR A 19 7.07 0.02 1.81
C TYR A 19 8.27 0.48 1.00
N VAL A 20 8.70 -0.35 0.05
CA VAL A 20 9.82 -0.08 -0.86
C VAL A 20 9.35 -0.16 -2.30
N THR A 21 10.10 0.46 -3.21
CA THR A 21 9.82 0.39 -4.66
C THR A 21 9.97 -1.04 -5.17
N ALA A 22 9.03 -1.46 -6.03
CA ALA A 22 9.03 -2.79 -6.62
C ALA A 22 9.97 -2.89 -7.84
N PHE A 23 10.25 -1.76 -8.48
CA PHE A 23 11.06 -1.64 -9.69
C PHE A 23 12.14 -0.58 -9.53
N ASP A 24 13.26 -0.76 -10.22
CA ASP A 24 14.33 0.24 -10.31
C ASP A 24 13.80 1.52 -10.98
N TYR A 25 14.24 2.68 -10.48
CA TYR A 25 13.91 3.98 -11.07
C TYR A 25 12.41 4.31 -11.15
N GLN A 26 11.61 3.71 -10.26
CA GLN A 26 10.17 3.93 -10.22
C GLN A 26 9.83 5.38 -9.84
N SER A 27 9.38 6.19 -10.82
CA SER A 27 9.09 7.62 -10.61
C SER A 27 7.78 7.89 -9.85
N SER A 28 6.86 6.92 -9.86
CA SER A 28 5.62 6.99 -9.08
C SER A 28 5.14 5.60 -8.65
N VAL A 29 4.60 5.51 -7.43
CA VAL A 29 3.99 4.30 -6.89
C VAL A 29 2.49 4.54 -6.71
N PRO A 30 1.62 3.81 -7.44
CA PRO A 30 0.19 3.81 -7.15
C PRO A 30 -0.07 2.97 -5.89
N ILE A 31 -0.78 3.56 -4.92
CA ILE A 31 -1.22 2.92 -3.70
C ILE A 31 -2.73 2.79 -3.76
N ASN A 32 -3.21 1.55 -3.80
CA ASN A 32 -4.63 1.23 -3.82
C ASN A 32 -5.04 0.70 -2.46
N VAL A 33 -6.06 1.30 -1.86
CA VAL A 33 -6.59 0.93 -0.54
C VAL A 33 -7.82 0.07 -0.73
N TYR A 34 -7.80 -1.14 -0.17
CA TYR A 34 -8.90 -2.08 -0.26
C TYR A 34 -9.43 -2.45 1.13
N GLU A 35 -10.72 -2.75 1.20
CA GLU A 35 -11.43 -3.30 2.34
C GLU A 35 -11.95 -4.70 2.01
N GLY A 36 -11.59 -5.68 2.85
CA GLY A 36 -12.11 -7.04 2.76
C GLY A 36 -11.13 -8.08 3.30
N GLU A 37 -11.54 -9.34 3.27
CA GLU A 37 -10.81 -10.47 3.85
C GLU A 37 -10.27 -11.46 2.81
N ARG A 38 -10.48 -11.18 1.51
CA ARG A 38 -10.04 -12.06 0.44
C ARG A 38 -8.54 -11.92 0.24
N ALA A 39 -7.87 -13.03 -0.11
CA ALA A 39 -6.43 -13.05 -0.34
C ALA A 39 -5.98 -12.24 -1.57
N ARG A 40 -6.90 -12.00 -2.52
CA ARG A 40 -6.65 -11.24 -3.74
C ARG A 40 -7.30 -9.87 -3.67
N ALA A 41 -6.54 -8.82 -3.96
CA ALA A 41 -7.03 -7.44 -3.95
C ALA A 41 -8.22 -7.22 -4.89
N SER A 42 -8.27 -7.93 -6.03
CA SER A 42 -9.38 -7.86 -7.00
C SER A 42 -10.72 -8.37 -6.48
N GLU A 43 -10.71 -9.17 -5.41
CA GLU A 43 -11.92 -9.74 -4.80
C GLU A 43 -12.40 -8.92 -3.58
N ASN A 44 -11.70 -7.83 -3.26
CA ASN A 44 -12.02 -6.94 -2.16
C ASN A 44 -12.58 -5.60 -2.68
N ASN A 45 -13.21 -4.83 -1.78
CA ASN A 45 -13.78 -3.55 -2.10
C ASN A 45 -12.69 -2.48 -2.22
N LEU A 46 -12.63 -1.74 -3.34
CA LEU A 46 -11.68 -0.63 -3.50
C LEU A 46 -12.23 0.61 -2.81
N LEU A 47 -11.56 1.08 -1.77
CA LEU A 47 -11.94 2.32 -1.07
C LEU A 47 -11.37 3.56 -1.76
N GLY A 48 -10.20 3.44 -2.39
CA GLY A 48 -9.58 4.55 -3.08
C GLY A 48 -8.19 4.23 -3.60
N SER A 49 -7.64 5.13 -4.40
CA SER A 49 -6.26 5.06 -4.87
C SER A 49 -5.62 6.43 -4.83
N PHE A 50 -4.34 6.46 -4.48
CA PHE A 50 -3.53 7.66 -4.54
C PHE A 50 -2.15 7.32 -5.11
N LYS A 51 -1.51 8.30 -5.72
CA LYS A 51 -0.18 8.12 -6.31
C LYS A 51 0.82 8.88 -5.48
N LEU A 52 1.88 8.18 -5.08
CA LEU A 52 3.04 8.81 -4.49
C LEU A 52 4.03 9.09 -5.62
N SER A 53 4.14 10.36 -6.00
CA SER A 53 5.08 10.88 -7.02
C SER A 53 6.29 11.53 -6.34
N CYS A 54 7.36 11.79 -7.12
CA CYS A 54 8.63 12.37 -6.66
C CYS A 54 9.53 11.41 -5.87
N LEU A 55 9.51 10.12 -6.21
CA LEU A 55 10.54 9.20 -5.75
C LEU A 55 11.85 9.52 -6.47
N SER A 56 12.91 9.80 -5.72
CA SER A 56 14.26 9.93 -6.28
C SER A 56 14.62 8.63 -7.00
N ALA A 57 15.28 8.76 -8.15
CA ALA A 57 15.76 7.64 -8.95
C ALA A 57 16.71 6.74 -8.12
N ALA A 58 16.13 5.73 -7.44
CA ALA A 58 16.85 4.79 -6.60
C ALA A 58 16.74 3.37 -7.18
N PRO A 59 17.78 2.54 -7.02
CA PRO A 59 17.69 1.10 -7.27
C PRO A 59 16.58 0.47 -6.42
N ARG A 60 15.96 -0.58 -6.94
CA ARG A 60 14.91 -1.35 -6.29
C ARG A 60 15.32 -1.71 -4.86
N GLY A 61 14.39 -1.53 -3.92
CA GLY A 61 14.57 -1.97 -2.52
C GLY A 61 15.26 -0.97 -1.60
N HIS A 62 15.64 0.21 -2.08
CA HIS A 62 16.01 1.32 -1.19
C HIS A 62 14.76 2.10 -0.76
N PRO A 63 14.57 2.35 0.55
CA PRO A 63 13.46 3.14 1.08
C PRO A 63 13.60 4.64 0.77
#